data_AF-A0A8T4QUN0-F1
#
_entry.id   AF-A0A8T4QUN0-F1
#
_cell.length_a   1.000
_cell.length_b   1.000
_cell.length_c   1.000
_cell.angle_alpha   90.00
_cell.angle_beta   90.00
_cell.angle_gamma   90.00
#
_symmetry.space_group_name_H-M   'P 1'
#
loop_
_entity.id
_entity.type
_entity.pdbx_description
1 polymer ?
#
loop_
_entity_poly.entity_id
_entity_poly.type
_entity_poly.pdbx_seq_one_letter_code
_entity_poly.pdbx_strand_id
1 'polypeptide(L)'
;LVYMAAGVPEGASPSFVSSTSRNATNPTQTRSDDGGVIATVNLQGTVNQLKWKAYVGNVTGVLVLADGNGYSIYEWTLTSTITGDVFATRNNSISWGNISCARNDTISFEDDFLNHSSGASDNINNTFLNNQHTAFLVNSITLSNCPTLYPYVNNTAAASPSASNDFPIILIGANTTVGGNITNGTSGDALIYAVSIQLDKRGYNNISTYDFELVVADSASATGATAYYFYLELD
;
A
#
# COMPACT_ATOMS: atom_id res chain seq x y z
N LEU A 1 15.44 19.00 21.95
CA LEU A 1 15.52 18.49 20.57
C LEU A 1 15.95 17.04 20.65
N VAL A 2 15.10 16.10 20.25
CA VAL A 2 15.51 14.72 19.99
C VAL A 2 15.86 14.69 18.50
N TYR A 3 17.11 14.44 18.16
CA TYR A 3 17.50 14.12 16.78
C TYR A 3 17.19 12.63 16.59
N MET A 4 16.15 12.31 15.81
CA MET A 4 15.97 10.95 15.31
C MET A 4 16.96 10.74 14.16
N ALA A 5 17.59 9.57 14.11
CA ALA A 5 18.55 9.23 13.08
C ALA A 5 17.78 8.60 11.91
N ALA A 6 17.31 9.42 10.99
CA ALA A 6 16.56 8.95 9.82
C ALA A 6 17.51 8.45 8.71
N GLY A 7 17.24 7.25 8.20
CA GLY A 7 17.82 6.75 6.96
C GLY A 7 17.11 7.30 5.73
N VAL A 8 17.65 7.09 4.52
CA VAL A 8 16.84 7.17 3.29
C VAL A 8 16.19 5.82 3.05
N PRO A 9 15.05 5.73 2.32
CA PRO A 9 14.45 4.44 2.02
C PRO A 9 15.39 3.53 1.22
N GLU A 10 15.61 2.32 1.73
CA GLU A 10 16.50 1.32 1.13
C GLU A 10 15.73 0.06 0.73
N GLY A 11 16.26 -0.71 -0.22
CA GLY A 11 15.61 -1.94 -0.69
C GLY A 11 15.50 -2.99 0.42
N ALA A 12 14.29 -3.51 0.65
CA ALA A 12 14.00 -4.53 1.64
C ALA A 12 13.84 -5.93 1.01
N SER A 13 14.23 -6.96 1.74
CA SER A 13 14.06 -8.37 1.34
C SER A 13 12.93 -9.02 2.14
N PRO A 14 11.67 -9.02 1.66
CA PRO A 14 10.56 -9.61 2.40
C PRO A 14 10.73 -11.14 2.51
N SER A 15 10.50 -11.68 3.71
CA SER A 15 10.43 -13.13 3.93
C SER A 15 8.98 -13.60 3.84
N PHE A 16 8.71 -14.58 2.96
CA PHE A 16 7.36 -15.11 2.79
C PHE A 16 6.96 -15.99 3.96
N VAL A 17 5.83 -15.69 4.60
CA VAL A 17 5.27 -16.49 5.69
C VAL A 17 4.12 -17.36 5.19
N SER A 18 3.07 -16.76 4.64
CA SER A 18 1.93 -17.47 4.07
C SER A 18 1.07 -16.54 3.20
N SER A 19 0.16 -17.13 2.42
CA SER A 19 -0.88 -16.41 1.68
C SER A 19 -2.20 -17.16 1.81
N THR A 20 -3.30 -16.44 2.02
CA THR A 20 -4.64 -17.03 2.12
C THR A 20 -5.67 -16.18 1.36
N SER A 21 -6.81 -16.80 1.02
CA SER A 21 -7.97 -16.10 0.47
C SER A 21 -9.24 -16.65 1.10
N ARG A 22 -10.35 -15.90 0.99
CA ARG A 22 -11.64 -16.38 1.45
C ARG A 22 -12.11 -17.54 0.57
N ASN A 23 -12.61 -18.60 1.20
CA ASN A 23 -13.25 -19.72 0.50
C ASN A 23 -14.54 -19.27 -0.21
N ALA A 24 -14.75 -19.78 -1.43
CA ALA A 24 -16.02 -19.58 -2.14
C ALA A 24 -17.18 -20.15 -1.30
N THR A 25 -18.25 -19.38 -1.16
CA THR A 25 -19.43 -19.79 -0.40
C THR A 25 -20.44 -20.40 -1.37
N ASN A 26 -20.79 -21.68 -1.18
CA ASN A 26 -21.85 -22.30 -1.98
C ASN A 26 -23.21 -21.62 -1.67
N PRO A 27 -24.12 -21.52 -2.64
CA PRO A 27 -25.46 -21.01 -2.39
C PRO A 27 -26.14 -21.87 -1.31
N THR A 28 -26.54 -21.24 -0.22
CA THR A 28 -27.20 -21.91 0.91
C THR A 28 -28.72 -21.98 0.76
N GLN A 29 -29.27 -21.23 -0.19
CA GLN A 29 -30.70 -21.16 -0.48
C GLN A 29 -30.96 -21.57 -1.92
N THR A 30 -31.93 -22.45 -2.10
CA THR A 30 -32.47 -22.80 -3.42
C THR A 30 -33.83 -22.15 -3.57
N ARG A 31 -34.16 -21.74 -4.79
CA ARG A 31 -35.48 -21.22 -5.14
C ARG A 31 -36.08 -22.10 -6.22
N SER A 32 -37.32 -22.51 -6.00
CA SER A 32 -38.12 -23.30 -6.94
C SER A 32 -39.44 -22.55 -7.12
N ASP A 33 -39.75 -22.17 -8.35
CA ASP A 33 -41.01 -21.54 -8.73
C ASP A 33 -41.70 -22.42 -9.80
N ASP A 34 -43.03 -22.51 -9.76
CA ASP A 34 -43.81 -23.20 -10.79
C ASP A 34 -43.75 -22.44 -12.13
N GLY A 35 -43.95 -23.15 -13.25
CA GLY A 35 -43.98 -22.52 -14.57
C GLY A 35 -45.15 -21.51 -14.71
N GLY A 36 -44.89 -20.37 -15.37
CA GLY A 36 -45.92 -19.35 -15.67
C GLY A 36 -45.96 -18.14 -14.74
N VAL A 37 -44.98 -17.99 -13.84
CA VAL A 37 -44.86 -16.80 -12.97
C VAL A 37 -43.69 -15.90 -13.38
N ILE A 38 -43.78 -14.61 -13.04
CA ILE A 38 -42.64 -13.69 -13.06
C ILE A 38 -42.15 -13.55 -11.63
N ALA A 39 -40.99 -14.14 -11.34
CA ALA A 39 -40.34 -14.02 -10.04
C ALA A 39 -39.29 -12.90 -10.09
N THR A 40 -39.44 -11.91 -9.21
CA THR A 40 -38.40 -10.91 -8.96
C THR A 40 -37.54 -11.40 -7.80
N VAL A 41 -36.24 -11.59 -8.03
CA VAL A 41 -35.30 -12.10 -7.04
C VAL A 41 -34.19 -11.08 -6.82
N ASN A 42 -33.90 -10.78 -5.55
CA ASN A 42 -32.74 -10.00 -5.17
C ASN A 42 -31.59 -10.96 -4.83
N LEU A 43 -30.50 -10.87 -5.59
CA LEU A 43 -29.28 -11.62 -5.33
C LEU A 43 -28.27 -10.70 -4.65
N GLN A 44 -27.73 -11.14 -3.52
CA GLN A 44 -26.62 -10.48 -2.84
C GLN A 44 -25.51 -11.50 -2.67
N GLY A 45 -24.29 -11.11 -2.97
CA GLY A 45 -23.13 -11.98 -2.88
C GLY A 45 -21.88 -11.15 -2.55
N THR A 46 -20.92 -11.80 -1.91
CA THR A 46 -19.59 -11.25 -1.71
C THR A 46 -18.61 -12.16 -2.44
N VAL A 47 -17.82 -11.58 -3.33
CA VAL A 47 -16.82 -12.28 -4.14
C VAL A 47 -15.43 -11.77 -3.78
N ASN A 48 -14.41 -12.60 -4.02
CA ASN A 48 -13.03 -12.16 -3.83
C ASN A 48 -12.65 -11.14 -4.91
N GLN A 49 -11.95 -10.09 -4.49
CA GLN A 49 -11.37 -9.12 -5.40
C GLN A 49 -10.01 -9.64 -5.91
N LEU A 50 -9.84 -9.69 -7.24
CA LEU A 50 -8.63 -10.19 -7.88
C LEU A 50 -7.67 -9.07 -8.32
N LYS A 51 -8.14 -7.82 -8.29
CA LYS A 51 -7.37 -6.63 -8.69
C LYS A 51 -6.53 -6.01 -7.58
N TRP A 52 -6.47 -6.65 -6.42
CA TRP A 52 -5.84 -6.09 -5.22
C TRP A 52 -5.16 -7.19 -4.41
N LYS A 53 -4.04 -6.84 -3.80
CA LYS A 53 -3.31 -7.66 -2.83
C LYS A 53 -3.10 -6.88 -1.55
N ALA A 54 -3.03 -7.59 -0.43
CA ALA A 54 -2.66 -7.02 0.85
C ALA A 54 -1.43 -7.70 1.44
N TYR A 55 -0.63 -6.95 2.18
CA TYR A 55 0.53 -7.40 2.94
C TYR A 55 0.38 -6.95 4.38
N VAL A 56 0.61 -7.87 5.30
CA VAL A 56 0.76 -7.59 6.73
C VAL A 56 2.04 -8.23 7.21
N GLY A 57 2.73 -7.60 8.14
CA GLY A 57 3.98 -8.15 8.63
C GLY A 57 4.58 -7.35 9.78
N ASN A 58 5.67 -7.91 10.30
CA ASN A 58 6.49 -7.27 11.32
C ASN A 58 7.78 -6.76 10.67
N VAL A 59 8.30 -5.65 11.18
CA VAL A 59 9.53 -5.03 10.69
C VAL A 59 10.63 -5.33 11.69
N THR A 60 11.79 -5.77 11.19
CA THR A 60 13.04 -5.78 11.94
C THR A 60 14.10 -5.09 11.10
N GLY A 61 15.11 -4.50 11.74
CA GLY A 61 16.13 -3.77 11.01
C GLY A 61 17.30 -3.31 11.86
N VAL A 62 18.34 -2.89 11.16
CA VAL A 62 19.53 -2.24 11.73
C VAL A 62 19.76 -0.95 10.99
N LEU A 63 20.10 0.12 11.70
CA LEU A 63 20.73 1.29 11.08
C LEU A 63 22.22 0.98 10.97
N VAL A 64 22.82 1.28 9.82
CA VAL A 64 24.22 0.96 9.55
C VAL A 64 24.98 2.18 9.07
N LEU A 65 26.20 2.36 9.56
CA LEU A 65 27.17 3.27 8.99
C LEU A 65 28.17 2.44 8.17
N ALA A 66 27.94 2.35 6.86
CA ALA A 66 28.75 1.56 5.94
C ALA A 66 29.35 2.39 4.80
N ASP A 67 30.43 1.87 4.20
CA ASP A 67 30.98 2.41 2.96
C ASP A 67 30.22 1.90 1.71
N GLY A 68 30.60 2.39 0.53
CA GLY A 68 29.98 1.97 -0.74
C GLY A 68 30.23 0.51 -1.13
N ASN A 69 31.07 -0.24 -0.40
CA ASN A 69 31.30 -1.66 -0.60
C ASN A 69 30.53 -2.53 0.43
N GLY A 70 29.78 -1.90 1.34
CA GLY A 70 29.00 -2.58 2.37
C GLY A 70 29.77 -2.94 3.63
N TYR A 71 30.99 -2.42 3.83
CA TYR A 71 31.70 -2.60 5.10
C TYR A 71 31.18 -1.61 6.14
N SER A 72 30.59 -2.12 7.21
CA SER A 72 30.07 -1.32 8.32
C SER A 72 31.17 -1.01 9.35
N ILE A 73 31.24 0.26 9.79
CA ILE A 73 32.05 0.65 10.95
C ILE A 73 31.22 0.56 12.25
N TYR A 74 29.90 0.61 12.14
CA TYR A 74 28.98 0.47 13.26
C TYR A 74 27.56 0.09 12.80
N GLU A 75 26.83 -0.63 13.65
CA GLU A 75 25.43 -1.02 13.46
C GLU A 75 24.62 -0.75 14.73
N TRP A 76 23.44 -0.15 14.59
CA TRP A 76 22.46 0.01 15.66
C TRP A 76 21.31 -0.96 15.43
N THR A 77 21.15 -1.96 16.29
CA THR A 77 20.01 -2.88 16.25
C THR A 77 18.78 -2.20 16.84
N LEU A 78 17.68 -2.16 16.09
CA LEU A 78 16.42 -1.61 16.55
C LEU A 78 15.56 -2.73 17.15
N THR A 79 15.59 -2.88 18.48
CA THR A 79 14.94 -4.03 19.16
C THR A 79 13.64 -3.69 19.90
N SER A 80 13.35 -2.41 20.17
CA SER A 80 12.21 -2.01 21.02
C SER A 80 11.45 -0.76 20.57
N THR A 81 12.01 0.00 19.64
CA THR A 81 11.39 1.20 19.06
C THR A 81 11.81 1.25 17.59
N ILE A 82 11.04 0.59 16.73
CA ILE A 82 11.18 0.73 15.28
C ILE A 82 10.15 1.76 14.84
N THR A 83 10.65 2.84 14.27
CA THR A 83 9.86 3.89 13.61
C THR A 83 10.33 4.04 12.17
N GLY A 84 9.49 4.64 11.34
CA GLY A 84 9.75 4.83 9.92
C GLY A 84 8.57 4.36 9.08
N ASP A 85 8.84 4.02 7.82
CA ASP A 85 7.81 3.80 6.81
C ASP A 85 8.16 2.60 5.92
N VAL A 86 7.12 1.84 5.55
CA VAL A 86 7.18 0.75 4.58
C VAL A 86 6.60 1.25 3.26
N PHE A 87 7.36 1.06 2.18
CA PHE A 87 6.97 1.43 0.84
C PHE A 87 6.88 0.20 -0.06
N ALA A 88 5.90 0.16 -0.96
CA ALA A 88 5.81 -0.82 -2.04
C ALA A 88 5.55 -0.15 -3.38
N THR A 89 6.25 -0.59 -4.41
CA THR A 89 6.10 -0.08 -5.78
C THR A 89 6.46 -1.17 -6.80
N ARG A 90 5.98 -1.07 -8.03
CA ARG A 90 6.40 -1.97 -9.11
C ARG A 90 7.76 -1.63 -9.69
N ASN A 91 8.29 -0.45 -9.38
CA ASN A 91 9.57 0.02 -9.89
C ASN A 91 10.71 -0.46 -8.97
N ASN A 92 11.73 -1.10 -9.53
CA ASN A 92 12.88 -1.62 -8.78
C ASN A 92 13.98 -0.57 -8.53
N SER A 93 13.75 0.66 -8.96
CA SER A 93 14.63 1.80 -8.75
C SER A 93 13.78 3.05 -8.61
N ILE A 94 13.98 3.76 -7.49
CA ILE A 94 13.25 4.98 -7.14
C ILE A 94 14.25 6.09 -6.86
N SER A 95 13.95 7.28 -7.38
CA SER A 95 14.68 8.50 -7.05
C SER A 95 14.00 9.18 -5.85
N TRP A 96 14.36 8.77 -4.63
CA TRP A 96 13.78 9.28 -3.37
C TRP A 96 14.00 10.78 -3.13
N GLY A 97 14.87 11.44 -3.90
CA GLY A 97 15.02 12.91 -3.89
C GLY A 97 13.90 13.68 -4.57
N ASN A 98 13.06 13.02 -5.39
CA ASN A 98 12.02 13.65 -6.21
C ASN A 98 10.65 13.05 -5.92
N ILE A 99 10.23 13.15 -4.65
CA ILE A 99 9.01 12.54 -4.15
C ILE A 99 7.92 13.60 -3.91
N SER A 100 6.66 13.28 -4.22
CA SER A 100 5.48 14.10 -3.92
C SER A 100 4.25 13.23 -3.69
N CYS A 101 3.13 13.78 -3.22
CA CYS A 101 1.86 13.05 -3.27
C CYS A 101 1.60 12.54 -4.70
N ALA A 102 1.04 11.33 -4.83
CA ALA A 102 0.67 10.79 -6.12
C ALA A 102 -0.39 11.69 -6.77
N ARG A 103 -0.21 11.93 -8.06
CA ARG A 103 -1.13 12.72 -8.88
C ARG A 103 -2.05 11.80 -9.68
N ASN A 104 -3.20 12.33 -10.10
CA ASN A 104 -4.18 11.54 -10.85
C ASN A 104 -3.63 10.96 -12.16
N ASP A 105 -2.69 11.64 -12.82
CA ASP A 105 -2.01 11.15 -14.03
C ASP A 105 -1.11 9.94 -13.72
N THR A 106 -0.29 10.01 -12.66
CA THR A 106 0.50 8.86 -12.18
C THR A 106 -0.39 7.67 -11.79
N ILE A 107 -1.48 7.93 -11.06
CA ILE A 107 -2.42 6.88 -10.64
C ILE A 107 -3.15 6.27 -11.84
N SER A 108 -3.57 7.09 -12.81
CA SER A 108 -4.26 6.61 -14.02
C SER A 108 -3.33 5.78 -14.89
N PHE A 109 -2.06 6.15 -15.00
CA PHE A 109 -1.06 5.35 -15.71
C PHE A 109 -0.87 3.97 -15.05
N GLU A 110 -0.88 3.91 -13.71
CA GLU A 110 -0.83 2.65 -12.98
C GLU A 110 -2.10 1.81 -13.23
N ASP A 111 -3.29 2.42 -13.16
CA ASP A 111 -4.55 1.76 -13.48
C ASP A 111 -4.53 1.18 -14.91
N ASP A 112 -4.07 1.95 -15.90
CA ASP A 112 -3.95 1.49 -17.29
C ASP A 112 -2.98 0.32 -17.42
N PHE A 113 -1.82 0.40 -16.76
CA PHE A 113 -0.83 -0.68 -16.76
C PHE A 113 -1.40 -1.97 -16.16
N LEU A 114 -2.16 -1.86 -15.07
CA LEU A 114 -2.78 -3.00 -14.39
C LEU A 114 -4.09 -3.47 -15.05
N ASN A 115 -4.51 -2.82 -16.14
CA ASN A 115 -5.75 -3.06 -16.85
C ASN A 115 -6.99 -2.88 -15.94
N HIS A 116 -6.94 -1.86 -15.09
CA HIS A 116 -8.08 -1.36 -14.35
C HIS A 116 -8.86 -0.40 -15.24
N SER A 117 -10.09 -0.77 -15.59
CA SER A 117 -10.92 0.09 -16.44
C SER A 117 -11.15 1.45 -15.77
N SER A 118 -10.96 2.52 -16.54
CA SER A 118 -11.30 3.88 -16.10
C SER A 118 -12.75 3.95 -15.62
N GLY A 119 -12.97 4.41 -14.40
CA GLY A 119 -14.32 4.53 -13.82
C GLY A 119 -14.86 3.26 -13.16
N ALA A 120 -14.10 2.15 -13.16
CA ALA A 120 -14.45 1.01 -12.32
C ALA A 120 -14.42 1.41 -10.84
N SER A 121 -15.40 0.96 -10.06
CA SER A 121 -15.53 1.32 -8.64
C SER A 121 -14.37 0.83 -7.78
N ASP A 122 -13.58 -0.12 -8.29
CA ASP A 122 -12.46 -0.79 -7.63
C ASP A 122 -11.10 -0.44 -8.27
N ASN A 123 -11.01 0.64 -9.05
CA ASN A 123 -9.72 1.14 -9.54
C ASN A 123 -8.98 1.94 -8.43
N ILE A 124 -7.73 2.32 -8.66
CA ILE A 124 -6.89 2.94 -7.63
C ILE A 124 -7.47 4.30 -7.22
N ASN A 125 -7.84 5.14 -8.20
CA ASN A 125 -8.43 6.46 -7.95
C ASN A 125 -9.72 6.39 -7.09
N ASN A 126 -10.57 5.38 -7.30
CA ASN A 126 -11.81 5.21 -6.54
C ASN A 126 -11.61 4.46 -5.21
N THR A 127 -10.44 3.89 -4.97
CA THR A 127 -10.09 3.25 -3.70
C THR A 127 -9.43 4.24 -2.74
N PHE A 128 -8.58 5.14 -3.24
CA PHE A 128 -7.85 6.14 -2.45
C PHE A 128 -8.54 7.51 -2.46
N LEU A 129 -9.78 7.55 -1.98
CA LEU A 129 -10.64 8.75 -2.06
C LEU A 129 -10.38 9.81 -0.97
N ASN A 130 -9.63 9.47 0.08
CA ASN A 130 -9.36 10.40 1.17
C ASN A 130 -8.06 11.17 0.90
N ASN A 131 -7.89 12.32 1.55
CA ASN A 131 -6.62 13.05 1.52
C ASN A 131 -6.11 13.42 2.93
N GLN A 132 -6.90 13.22 3.97
CA GLN A 132 -6.45 13.47 5.33
C GLN A 132 -5.58 12.31 5.78
N HIS A 133 -4.40 12.60 6.33
CA HIS A 133 -3.52 11.68 7.04
C HIS A 133 -2.54 12.51 7.87
N THR A 134 -1.87 11.90 8.85
CA THR A 134 -0.77 12.56 9.57
C THR A 134 0.36 12.87 8.59
N ALA A 135 0.91 14.08 8.66
CA ALA A 135 2.08 14.41 7.86
C ALA A 135 3.25 13.50 8.27
N PHE A 136 3.94 12.94 7.28
CA PHE A 136 5.11 12.08 7.47
C PHE A 136 6.23 12.55 6.54
N LEU A 137 7.45 12.14 6.85
CA LEU A 137 8.65 12.56 6.12
C LEU A 137 9.15 11.38 5.29
N VAL A 138 9.54 11.66 4.05
CA VAL A 138 10.25 10.69 3.21
C VAL A 138 11.49 11.40 2.69
N ASN A 139 12.69 10.92 3.05
CA ASN A 139 13.94 11.57 2.63
C ASN A 139 13.94 13.10 2.90
N SER A 140 13.54 13.50 4.11
CA SER A 140 13.39 14.91 4.54
C SER A 140 12.31 15.74 3.81
N ILE A 141 11.51 15.15 2.91
CA ILE A 141 10.37 15.79 2.27
C ILE A 141 9.12 15.51 3.09
N THR A 142 8.48 16.55 3.64
CA THR A 142 7.21 16.41 4.36
C THR A 142 6.05 16.29 3.37
N LEU A 143 5.29 15.20 3.49
CA LEU A 143 4.11 14.95 2.68
C LEU A 143 2.84 15.11 3.51
N SER A 144 1.84 15.78 2.92
CA SER A 144 0.53 15.98 3.53
C SER A 144 -0.54 16.09 2.43
N ASN A 145 -1.78 15.77 2.77
CA ASN A 145 -2.91 15.86 1.84
C ASN A 145 -2.82 14.90 0.63
N CYS A 146 -2.12 13.77 0.77
CA CYS A 146 -1.95 12.79 -0.29
C CYS A 146 -3.15 11.82 -0.37
N PRO A 147 -3.45 11.24 -1.55
CA PRO A 147 -4.48 10.23 -1.70
C PRO A 147 -4.27 9.07 -0.71
N THR A 148 -5.29 8.74 0.07
CA THR A 148 -5.19 7.86 1.24
C THR A 148 -6.35 6.86 1.29
N LEU A 149 -6.01 5.63 1.64
CA LEU A 149 -6.93 4.54 1.97
C LEU A 149 -6.80 4.22 3.46
N TYR A 150 -7.94 3.98 4.11
CA TYR A 150 -8.00 3.51 5.48
C TYR A 150 -8.49 2.05 5.48
N PRO A 151 -7.65 1.08 5.87
CA PRO A 151 -8.04 -0.32 5.91
C PRO A 151 -9.23 -0.57 6.82
N TYR A 152 -10.01 -1.60 6.49
CA TYR A 152 -11.10 -2.03 7.34
C TYR A 152 -10.55 -2.91 8.45
N VAL A 153 -11.06 -2.71 9.67
CA VAL A 153 -10.74 -3.58 10.81
C VAL A 153 -11.98 -4.41 11.13
N ASN A 154 -11.84 -5.73 11.08
CA ASN A 154 -12.90 -6.70 11.28
C ASN A 154 -14.15 -6.39 10.45
N ASN A 155 -13.96 -6.22 9.13
CA ASN A 155 -15.01 -5.87 8.15
C ASN A 155 -15.73 -4.53 8.43
N THR A 156 -15.17 -3.67 9.28
CA THR A 156 -15.76 -2.38 9.63
C THR A 156 -14.90 -1.26 9.08
N ALA A 157 -15.51 -0.40 8.26
CA ALA A 157 -14.89 0.82 7.77
C ALA A 157 -14.55 1.77 8.92
N ALA A 158 -13.49 2.55 8.79
CA ALA A 158 -13.23 3.65 9.71
C ALA A 158 -14.41 4.65 9.70
N ALA A 159 -15.02 4.88 10.87
CA ALA A 159 -16.19 5.76 11.00
C ALA A 159 -15.88 7.23 10.66
N SER A 160 -14.62 7.64 10.85
CA SER A 160 -14.10 8.93 10.42
C SER A 160 -12.63 8.75 10.04
N PRO A 161 -12.33 8.62 8.73
CA PRO A 161 -10.97 8.67 8.21
C PRO A 161 -10.18 9.81 8.86
N SER A 162 -9.18 9.49 9.66
CA SER A 162 -8.43 10.47 10.42
C SER A 162 -7.01 9.99 10.70
N ALA A 163 -6.15 10.94 11.02
CA ALA A 163 -4.76 10.74 11.46
C ALA A 163 -4.58 9.69 12.58
N SER A 164 -5.63 9.36 13.34
CA SER A 164 -5.58 8.37 14.43
C SER A 164 -5.96 6.96 14.02
N ASN A 165 -6.35 6.73 12.76
CA ASN A 165 -6.58 5.37 12.28
C ASN A 165 -5.24 4.63 12.14
N ASP A 166 -5.26 3.34 12.48
CA ASP A 166 -4.09 2.48 12.29
C ASP A 166 -3.90 2.19 10.78
N PHE A 167 -2.65 2.13 10.36
CA PHE A 167 -2.21 1.79 9.00
C PHE A 167 -2.88 2.56 7.84
N PRO A 168 -2.94 3.91 7.86
CA PRO A 168 -3.35 4.65 6.68
C PRO A 168 -2.36 4.39 5.54
N ILE A 169 -2.88 3.97 4.39
CA ILE A 169 -2.07 3.71 3.21
C ILE A 169 -2.12 4.95 2.33
N ILE A 170 -0.95 5.49 2.01
CA ILE A 170 -0.79 6.77 1.34
C ILE A 170 -0.17 6.56 -0.03
N LEU A 171 -0.70 7.21 -1.07
CA LEU A 171 -0.12 7.18 -2.40
C LEU A 171 0.86 8.33 -2.60
N ILE A 172 2.07 7.94 -2.98
CA ILE A 172 3.18 8.81 -3.29
C ILE A 172 3.60 8.58 -4.75
N GLY A 173 4.03 9.63 -5.43
CA GLY A 173 4.67 9.56 -6.74
C GLY A 173 6.17 9.84 -6.64
N ALA A 174 6.98 9.03 -7.30
CA ALA A 174 8.35 9.40 -7.63
C ALA A 174 8.40 9.94 -9.06
N ASN A 175 8.71 11.22 -9.20
CA ASN A 175 8.62 11.89 -10.48
C ASN A 175 9.94 11.79 -11.25
N THR A 176 9.85 11.51 -12.54
CA THR A 176 11.01 11.51 -13.43
C THR A 176 11.38 12.94 -13.79
N THR A 177 12.69 13.25 -13.78
CA THR A 177 13.18 14.54 -14.30
C THR A 177 13.70 14.34 -15.71
N VAL A 178 13.11 15.02 -16.70
CA VAL A 178 13.61 15.04 -18.08
C VAL A 178 14.12 16.45 -18.40
N GLY A 179 15.41 16.56 -18.71
CA GLY A 179 16.04 17.85 -19.03
C GLY A 179 16.04 18.85 -17.86
N GLY A 180 16.12 18.37 -16.62
CA GLY A 180 16.11 19.22 -15.41
C GLY A 180 14.72 19.68 -14.96
N ASN A 181 13.66 19.34 -15.69
CA ASN A 181 12.28 19.62 -15.30
C ASN A 181 11.59 18.34 -14.84
N ILE A 182 10.83 18.42 -13.76
CA ILE A 182 9.96 17.34 -13.31
C ILE A 182 8.86 17.14 -14.37
N THR A 183 8.93 16.02 -15.09
CA THR A 183 7.89 15.60 -16.04
C THR A 183 6.94 14.65 -15.32
N ASN A 184 5.64 14.87 -15.47
CA ASN A 184 4.59 14.13 -14.77
C ASN A 184 3.78 13.29 -15.76
N GLY A 185 3.21 12.17 -15.31
CA GLY A 185 2.35 11.29 -16.08
C GLY A 185 3.07 10.60 -17.23
N THR A 186 4.39 10.43 -17.14
CA THR A 186 5.17 9.73 -18.18
C THR A 186 5.45 8.29 -17.76
N SER A 187 5.80 7.43 -18.72
CA SER A 187 6.09 6.01 -18.50
C SER A 187 7.29 5.70 -17.58
N GLY A 188 7.85 6.72 -16.90
CA GLY A 188 8.92 6.61 -15.92
C GLY A 188 8.51 6.99 -14.49
N ASP A 189 7.32 7.58 -14.27
CA ASP A 189 6.88 7.94 -12.92
C ASP A 189 6.43 6.68 -12.18
N ALA A 190 6.86 6.54 -10.93
CA ALA A 190 6.51 5.39 -10.11
C ALA A 190 5.38 5.73 -9.13
N LEU A 191 4.33 4.92 -9.11
CA LEU A 191 3.38 4.93 -8.00
C LEU A 191 3.95 4.12 -6.84
N ILE A 192 3.90 4.69 -5.63
CA ILE A 192 4.40 4.11 -4.39
C ILE A 192 3.26 4.09 -3.37
N TYR A 193 3.00 2.93 -2.79
CA TYR A 193 2.11 2.75 -1.66
C TYR A 193 2.94 2.82 -0.38
N ALA A 194 2.62 3.73 0.52
CA ALA A 194 3.36 3.97 1.75
C ALA A 194 2.47 3.75 2.98
N VAL A 195 3.05 3.22 4.05
CA VAL A 195 2.42 3.12 5.37
C VAL A 195 3.47 3.30 6.45
N SER A 196 3.16 4.11 7.46
CA SER A 196 4.05 4.26 8.61
C SER A 196 4.01 3.03 9.50
N ILE A 197 5.17 2.67 10.03
CA ILE A 197 5.33 1.57 10.97
C ILE A 197 4.58 1.91 12.26
N GLN A 198 3.71 1.00 12.69
CA GLN A 198 2.98 1.11 13.95
C GLN A 198 3.13 -0.19 14.72
N LEU A 199 4.00 -0.18 15.73
CA LEU A 199 4.38 -1.37 16.48
C LEU A 199 3.19 -2.11 17.10
N ASP A 200 3.17 -3.42 16.88
CA ASP A 200 2.24 -4.36 17.50
C ASP A 200 0.77 -3.90 17.45
N LYS A 201 0.37 -3.19 16.39
CA LYS A 201 -1.02 -2.75 16.21
C LYS A 201 -1.87 -3.89 15.70
N ARG A 202 -3.12 -3.95 16.17
CA ARG A 202 -4.08 -4.94 15.68
C ARG A 202 -4.39 -4.65 14.21
N GLY A 203 -4.15 -5.65 13.34
CA GLY A 203 -4.44 -5.51 11.91
C GLY A 203 -5.90 -5.78 11.54
N TYR A 204 -6.14 -6.03 10.25
CA TYR A 204 -7.46 -6.19 9.63
C TYR A 204 -8.40 -7.19 10.31
N ASN A 205 -7.89 -8.21 11.00
CA ASN A 205 -8.70 -9.23 11.66
C ASN A 205 -9.03 -8.91 13.13
N ASN A 206 -8.45 -7.84 13.70
CA ASN A 206 -8.58 -7.43 15.11
C ASN A 206 -8.16 -8.51 16.14
N ILE A 207 -7.34 -9.48 15.72
CA ILE A 207 -6.85 -10.59 16.55
C ILE A 207 -5.32 -10.57 16.59
N SER A 208 -4.69 -10.58 15.41
CA SER A 208 -3.24 -10.57 15.25
C SER A 208 -2.70 -9.14 15.28
N THR A 209 -1.49 -9.00 15.80
CA THR A 209 -0.74 -7.74 15.76
C THR A 209 0.29 -7.77 14.63
N TYR A 210 0.52 -6.62 14.03
CA TYR A 210 1.49 -6.39 12.95
C TYR A 210 2.13 -5.01 13.13
N ASP A 211 3.27 -4.80 12.48
CA ASP A 211 3.94 -3.49 12.45
C ASP A 211 3.55 -2.66 11.22
N PHE A 212 3.01 -3.30 10.18
CA PHE A 212 2.44 -2.63 9.02
C PHE A 212 1.29 -3.44 8.41
N GLU A 213 0.36 -2.73 7.77
CA GLU A 213 -0.66 -3.28 6.89
C GLU A 213 -0.74 -2.42 5.63
N LEU A 214 -0.68 -3.06 4.46
CA LEU A 214 -0.56 -2.40 3.17
C LEU A 214 -1.44 -3.10 2.13
N VAL A 215 -2.11 -2.33 1.29
CA VAL A 215 -2.87 -2.81 0.13
C VAL A 215 -2.26 -2.20 -1.12
N VAL A 216 -1.99 -3.05 -2.11
CA VAL A 216 -1.47 -2.66 -3.42
C VAL A 216 -2.39 -3.18 -4.52
N ALA A 217 -2.44 -2.46 -5.64
CA ALA A 217 -3.19 -2.91 -6.80
C ALA A 217 -2.53 -4.15 -7.45
N ASP A 218 -3.29 -4.89 -8.25
CA ASP A 218 -2.81 -6.02 -9.02
C ASP A 218 -3.62 -6.15 -10.31
N SER A 219 -3.04 -6.76 -11.33
CA SER A 219 -3.79 -7.01 -12.56
C SER A 219 -4.54 -8.33 -12.48
N ALA A 220 -5.88 -8.27 -12.56
CA ALA A 220 -6.73 -9.45 -12.71
C ALA A 220 -6.57 -10.15 -14.08
N SER A 221 -5.86 -9.54 -15.02
CA SER A 221 -5.66 -10.03 -16.39
C SER A 221 -4.22 -10.43 -16.74
N ALA A 222 -3.25 -10.12 -15.89
CA ALA A 222 -1.87 -10.51 -16.16
C ALA A 222 -1.71 -12.03 -16.04
N THR A 223 -0.90 -12.62 -16.92
CA THR A 223 -0.46 -14.02 -16.81
C THR A 223 0.57 -14.14 -15.69
N GLY A 224 0.16 -13.91 -14.45
CA GLY A 224 1.01 -13.89 -13.27
C GLY A 224 0.68 -12.76 -12.32
N ALA A 225 1.06 -12.95 -11.05
CA ALA A 225 0.96 -11.92 -10.04
C ALA A 225 1.88 -10.74 -10.36
N THR A 226 1.38 -9.50 -10.31
CA THR A 226 2.23 -8.31 -10.37
C THR A 226 3.24 -8.32 -9.22
N ALA A 227 4.52 -8.13 -9.56
CA ALA A 227 5.61 -8.05 -8.59
C ALA A 227 5.72 -6.64 -8.01
N TYR A 228 5.96 -6.57 -6.70
CA TYR A 228 6.23 -5.34 -5.97
C TYR A 228 7.59 -5.44 -5.28
N TYR A 229 8.37 -4.36 -5.39
CA TYR A 229 9.60 -4.14 -4.66
C TYR A 229 9.26 -3.37 -3.39
N PHE A 230 9.83 -3.82 -2.28
CA PHE A 230 9.64 -3.21 -0.98
C PHE A 230 10.85 -2.35 -0.63
N TYR A 231 10.59 -1.17 -0.09
CA TYR A 231 11.60 -0.31 0.50
C TYR A 231 11.23 0.00 1.94
N LEU A 232 12.24 0.25 2.75
CA LEU A 232 12.10 0.50 4.17
C LEU A 232 12.93 1.74 4.55
N GLU A 233 12.30 2.69 5.22
CA GLU A 233 12.95 3.80 5.91
C GLU A 233 12.82 3.55 7.42
N LEU A 234 13.93 3.71 8.15
CA LEU A 234 14.01 3.48 9.59
C LEU A 234 14.51 4.75 10.28
N ASP A 235 13.92 5.07 11.43
CA ASP A 235 14.16 6.27 12.24
C ASP A 235 14.52 5.95 13.70
#